data_AF-A0A7G9GQF1-F1
#
_entry.id   AF-A0A7G9GQF1-F1
#
_cell.length_a   1.000
_cell.length_b   1.000
_cell.length_c   1.000
_cell.angle_alpha   90.00
_cell.angle_beta   90.00
_cell.angle_gamma   90.00
#
_symmetry.space_group_name_H-M   'P 1'
#
loop_
_entity.id
_entity.type
_entity.pdbx_description
1 polymer ?
#
loop_
_entity_poly.entity_id
_entity_poly.type
_entity_poly.pdbx_seq_one_letter_code
_entity_poly.pdbx_strand_id
1 'polypeptide(L)' 'MSNADVPIWEKYTLTIDEAAKYFRIGENKLRKLAEENPAAGWVIMNGNRIQIKRKQFEKMIDTIDTI' A
#
# COMPACT_ATOMS: atom_id res chain seq x y z
N MET A 1 2.50 -24.99 11.08
CA MET A 1 2.23 -23.54 11.13
C MET A 1 3.50 -22.82 10.72
N SER A 2 3.67 -22.58 9.42
CA SER A 2 4.81 -21.80 8.93
C SER A 2 4.37 -20.35 8.82
N ASN A 3 4.21 -19.68 9.96
CA ASN A 3 4.12 -18.22 9.99
C ASN A 3 5.52 -17.67 9.66
N ALA A 4 5.91 -17.77 8.40
CA ALA A 4 6.88 -16.86 7.83
C ALA A 4 6.14 -15.53 7.58
N ASP A 5 5.57 -14.96 8.65
CA ASP A 5 5.01 -13.62 8.66
C ASP A 5 6.20 -12.67 8.58
N VAL A 6 6.66 -12.44 7.35
CA VAL A 6 7.58 -11.36 7.05
C VAL A 6 6.98 -10.11 7.68
N PRO A 7 7.70 -9.41 8.57
CA PRO A 7 7.14 -8.26 9.23
C PRO A 7 6.76 -7.18 8.20
N ILE A 8 5.78 -6.33 8.54
CA ILE A 8 5.22 -5.31 7.63
C ILE A 8 6.32 -4.41 7.04
N TRP A 9 7.39 -4.14 7.79
CA TRP A 9 8.55 -3.35 7.35
C TRP A 9 9.57 -4.11 6.48
N GLU A 10 9.43 -5.42 6.30
CA GLU A 10 10.24 -6.20 5.34
C GLU A 10 9.46 -6.54 4.06
N LYS A 11 8.13 -6.41 4.08
CA LYS A 11 7.30 -6.65 2.89
C LYS A 11 7.54 -5.58 1.82
N TYR A 12 7.75 -6.06 0.59
CA TYR A 12 7.86 -5.19 -0.60
C TYR A 12 6.50 -4.59 -1.00
N THR A 13 5.44 -5.40 -0.87
CA THR A 13 4.05 -5.03 -1.14
C THR A 13 3.19 -5.26 0.09
N LEU A 14 2.37 -4.29 0.43
CA LEU A 14 1.44 -4.31 1.54
C LEU A 14 0.02 -4.58 1.03
N THR A 15 -0.78 -5.29 1.80
CA THR A 15 -2.24 -5.30 1.57
C THR A 15 -2.85 -3.97 2.00
N ILE A 16 -4.12 -3.72 1.64
CA ILE A 16 -4.83 -2.51 2.09
C ILE A 16 -4.83 -2.41 3.63
N ASP A 17 -5.10 -3.50 4.34
CA ASP A 17 -5.13 -3.54 5.80
C ASP A 17 -3.76 -3.24 6.42
N GLU A 18 -2.69 -3.76 5.83
CA GLU A 18 -1.31 -3.51 6.28
C GLU A 18 -0.88 -2.08 5.99
N ALA A 19 -1.19 -1.57 4.80
CA ALA A 19 -0.94 -0.19 4.41
C ALA A 19 -1.74 0.78 5.29
N ALA A 20 -2.96 0.42 5.68
CA ALA A 20 -3.77 1.22 6.60
C ALA A 20 -3.11 1.33 7.98
N LYS A 21 -2.56 0.22 8.50
CA LYS A 21 -1.82 0.21 9.78
C LYS A 21 -0.47 0.94 9.68
N TYR A 22 0.24 0.79 8.57
CA TYR A 22 1.57 1.35 8.35
C TYR A 22 1.53 2.86 8.09
N PHE A 23 0.69 3.31 7.16
CA PHE A 23 0.56 4.72 6.77
C PHE A 23 -0.50 5.49 7.57
N ARG A 24 -1.25 4.82 8.45
CA ARG A 24 -2.40 5.39 9.19
C ARG A 24 -3.46 6.03 8.28
N ILE A 25 -3.70 5.44 7.11
CA ILE A 25 -4.75 5.87 6.17
C ILE A 25 -5.91 4.89 6.24
N GLY A 26 -7.15 5.38 6.22
CA GLY A 26 -8.32 4.51 6.23
C GLY A 26 -8.39 3.59 5.00
N GLU A 27 -8.73 2.32 5.21
CA GLU A 27 -8.82 1.28 4.16
C GLU A 27 -9.71 1.71 2.98
N ASN A 28 -10.86 2.34 3.27
CA ASN A 28 -11.76 2.85 2.24
C ASN A 28 -11.11 3.92 1.36
N LYS A 29 -10.24 4.75 1.94
CA LYS A 29 -9.52 5.79 1.20
C LYS A 29 -8.41 5.17 0.35
N LEU A 30 -7.69 4.18 0.86
CA LEU A 30 -6.69 3.42 0.09
C LEU A 30 -7.33 2.67 -1.09
N ARG A 31 -8.50 2.04 -0.86
CA ARG A 31 -9.25 1.36 -1.92
C ARG A 31 -9.66 2.34 -3.01
N LYS A 32 -10.25 3.48 -2.64
CA LYS A 32 -10.61 4.54 -3.60
C LYS A 32 -9.39 5.08 -4.36
N LEU A 33 -8.28 5.37 -3.67
CA LEU A 33 -7.06 5.85 -4.30
C LEU A 33 -6.50 4.85 -5.32
N ALA A 34 -6.56 3.55 -4.99
CA ALA A 34 -6.11 2.49 -5.88
C ALA A 34 -7.05 2.28 -7.08
N GLU A 35 -8.35 2.45 -6.89
CA GLU A 35 -9.36 2.39 -7.96
C GLU A 35 -9.33 3.63 -8.87
N GLU A 36 -9.06 4.81 -8.32
CA GLU A 36 -8.91 6.07 -9.06
C GLU A 36 -7.60 6.09 -9.86
N ASN A 37 -6.55 5.45 -9.35
CA ASN A 37 -5.23 5.42 -9.98
C ASN A 37 -4.73 3.98 -10.23
N PRO A 38 -5.42 3.17 -11.05
CA PRO A 38 -5.03 1.79 -11.32
C PRO A 38 -3.70 1.70 -12.09
N ALA A 39 -3.33 2.78 -12.80
CA ALA A 39 -2.06 2.91 -13.50
C ALA A 39 -0.95 3.52 -12.63
N ALA A 40 -1.22 3.88 -11.38
CA ALA A 40 -0.17 4.36 -10.51
C ALA A 40 0.80 3.23 -10.21
N GLY A 41 2.10 3.48 -10.39
CA GLY A 41 3.14 2.47 -10.22
C GLY A 41 3.15 1.83 -8.82
N TRP A 42 2.56 2.49 -7.82
CA TRP A 42 2.45 2.01 -6.44
C TRP A 42 1.28 1.04 -6.22
N VAL A 43 0.28 0.98 -7.10
CA VAL A 43 -0.79 -0.02 -7.03
C VAL A 43 -0.36 -1.26 -7.80
N ILE A 44 -0.60 -2.44 -7.22
CA ILE A 44 -0.52 -3.72 -7.92
C ILE A 44 -1.88 -4.39 -7.78
N MET A 45 -2.52 -4.64 -8.92
CA MET A 45 -3.70 -5.48 -8.98
C MET A 45 -3.25 -6.93 -9.23
N ASN A 46 -3.31 -7.76 -8.20
CA ASN A 46 -3.06 -9.20 -8.30
C ASN A 46 -4.40 -9.92 -8.40
N GLY A 47 -4.94 -10.00 -9.62
CA GLY A 47 -6.31 -10.47 -9.87
C GLY A 47 -7.34 -9.58 -9.17
N ASN A 48 -8.11 -10.15 -8.23
CA ASN A 48 -9.12 -9.42 -7.45
C ASN A 48 -8.56 -8.76 -6.17
N ARG A 49 -7.26 -8.91 -5.87
CA ARG A 49 -6.63 -8.35 -4.67
C ARG A 49 -5.78 -7.14 -5.05
N ILE A 50 -6.00 -6.04 -4.34
CA ILE A 50 -5.17 -4.85 -4.45
C ILE A 50 -4.02 -4.95 -3.45
N GLN A 51 -2.80 -4.73 -3.94
CA GLN A 51 -1.59 -4.60 -3.15
C GLN A 51 -0.95 -3.24 -3.43
N ILE A 52 -0.22 -2.72 -2.44
CA ILE A 52 0.43 -1.41 -2.49
C ILE A 52 1.93 -1.62 -2.38
N LYS A 53 2.71 -1.13 -3.34
CA LYS A 53 4.18 -1.11 -3.25
C LYS A 53 4.59 -0.07 -2.21
N ARG A 54 5.09 -0.54 -1.07
CA ARG A 54 5.49 0.33 0.05
C ARG A 54 6.44 1.42 -0.39
N LYS A 55 7.55 1.07 -1.06
CA LYS A 55 8.59 2.05 -1.46
C LYS A 55 8.08 3.18 -2.35
N GLN A 56 7.16 2.87 -3.28
CA GLN A 56 6.61 3.89 -4.18
C GLN A 56 5.53 4.71 -3.48
N PHE A 57 4.75 4.09 -2.60
CA PHE A 57 3.75 4.78 -1.80
C PHE A 57 4.40 5.70 -0.76
N GLU A 58 5.48 5.28 -0.11
CA GLU A 58 6.30 6.11 0.78
C GLU A 58 6.77 7.37 0.05
N LYS A 59 7.37 7.22 -1.15
CA LYS A 59 7.77 8.37 -1.96
C LYS A 59 6.61 9.32 -2.29
N MET A 60 5.42 8.78 -2.54
CA MET A 60 4.23 9.58 -2.83
C MET A 60 3.80 10.39 -1.61
N ILE A 61 3.80 9.78 -0.42
CA ILE A 61 3.53 10.47 0.84
C ILE A 61 4.60 11.52 1.15
N ASP A 62 5.88 11.18 0.99
CA ASP A 62 7.00 12.12 1.19
C ASP A 62 6.88 13.36 0.29
N THR A 63 6.42 13.19 -0.97
CA THR A 63 6.15 14.34 -1.86
C THR A 63 4.93 15.16 -1.49
N ILE A 64 3.95 14.58 -0.78
CA ILE A 64 2.76 15.33 -0.30
C ILE A 64 3.11 16.15 0.95
N ASP A 65 4.07 15.71 1.76
CA ASP A 65 4.47 16.38 3.01
C ASP A 65 5.48 17.53 2.82
N THR A 66 5.86 17.86 1.58
CA THR A 66 6.58 19.09 1.28
C THR A 66 5.63 20.30 1.28
N ILE A 67 5.40 20.86 2.48
CA ILE A 67 5.00 22.26 2.71
C ILE A 67 6.23 23.06 3.14
#